data_AF-A0A1Y3BSV0-F1
#
_entry.id   AF-A0A1Y3BSV0-F1
#
_cell.length_a   1.000
_cell.length_b   1.000
_cell.length_c   1.000
_cell.angle_alpha   90.00
_cell.angle_beta   90.00
_cell.angle_gamma   90.00
#
_symmetry.space_group_name_H-M   'P 1'
#
loop_
_entity.id
_entity.type
_entity.pdbx_description
1 polymer ?
#
loop_
_entity_poly.entity_id
_entity_poly.type
_entity_poly.pdbx_seq_one_letter_code
_entity_poly.pdbx_strand_id
1 'polypeptide(L)'
;MLSCRSGRPCDPKARQNDSQKDSCGSDLAYSYFVTFIFFCSFLMLNLFVAVIMDNFDYLTRDSSILGAHHLDEFIRVWAEYDPNATGYIHYSEMYDMLRNMDPPLGFGNKCPYRLAYKKLIRMNMPVTEDGKVNFTTTLFALIRENLSIKMRPAEEMDQADKELRHTL
;
A
#
# COMPACT_ATOMS: atom_id res chain seq x y z
N MET A 1 6.72 -18.84 -39.00
CA MET A 1 7.51 -20.10 -38.95
C MET A 1 7.74 -20.69 -40.35
N LEU A 2 6.70 -21.15 -41.06
CA LEU A 2 6.83 -21.82 -42.36
C LEU A 2 7.47 -20.95 -43.47
N SER A 3 7.32 -19.63 -43.40
CA SER A 3 7.89 -18.68 -44.38
C SER A 3 9.41 -18.52 -44.26
N CYS A 4 10.03 -18.98 -43.18
CA CYS A 4 11.49 -18.87 -42.94
C CYS A 4 12.23 -20.20 -43.16
N ARG A 5 11.52 -21.25 -43.60
CA ARG A 5 12.06 -22.57 -43.92
C ARG A 5 13.12 -22.47 -45.03
N SER A 6 14.06 -23.42 -45.07
CA SER A 6 15.01 -23.55 -46.19
C SER A 6 14.30 -23.62 -47.54
N GLY A 7 14.87 -23.00 -48.58
CA GLY A 7 14.34 -23.01 -49.96
C GLY A 7 13.40 -21.86 -50.32
N ARG A 8 13.46 -20.73 -49.60
CA ARG A 8 12.67 -19.52 -49.89
C ARG A 8 13.45 -18.57 -50.80
N PRO A 9 12.76 -17.78 -51.64
CA PRO A 9 13.44 -16.83 -52.53
C PRO A 9 14.22 -15.79 -51.72
N CYS A 10 15.46 -15.55 -52.12
CA CYS A 10 16.30 -14.52 -51.53
C CYS A 10 15.91 -13.13 -52.05
N ASP A 11 16.17 -12.09 -51.25
CA ASP A 11 16.06 -10.70 -51.70
C ASP A 11 17.10 -10.43 -52.81
N PRO A 12 16.73 -9.78 -53.93
CA PRO A 12 17.64 -9.44 -55.03
C PRO A 12 18.84 -8.56 -54.63
N LYS A 13 18.79 -7.88 -53.48
CA LYS A 13 19.91 -7.09 -52.94
C LYS A 13 20.79 -7.87 -51.96
N ALA A 14 20.47 -9.13 -51.67
CA ALA A 14 21.26 -9.95 -50.77
C ALA A 14 22.63 -10.27 -51.40
N ARG A 15 23.72 -10.05 -50.66
CA ARG A 15 25.06 -10.50 -51.06
C ARG A 15 25.09 -12.03 -51.04
N GLN A 16 24.93 -12.66 -52.20
CA GLN A 16 25.07 -14.10 -52.34
C GLN A 16 26.54 -14.45 -52.63
N ASN A 17 27.05 -15.49 -51.97
CA ASN A 17 28.29 -16.15 -52.38
C ASN A 17 27.93 -17.20 -53.44
N ASP A 18 28.74 -17.35 -54.51
CA ASP A 18 28.49 -18.21 -55.68
C ASP A 18 28.14 -19.69 -55.36
N SER A 19 28.34 -20.13 -54.11
CA SER A 19 28.07 -21.48 -53.64
C SER A 19 26.62 -21.75 -53.20
N GLN A 20 25.74 -20.73 -53.12
CA GLN A 20 24.38 -20.87 -52.56
C GLN A 20 23.33 -20.21 -53.45
N LYS A 21 23.09 -20.81 -54.63
CA LYS A 21 22.07 -20.38 -55.59
C LYS A 21 20.67 -20.42 -54.95
N ASP A 22 20.02 -19.26 -54.91
CA ASP A 22 18.57 -19.00 -54.80
C ASP A 22 17.77 -19.61 -53.65
N SER A 23 18.41 -20.18 -52.63
CA SER A 23 17.73 -20.74 -51.46
C SER A 23 18.12 -20.00 -50.17
N CYS A 24 17.22 -19.11 -49.72
CA CYS A 24 17.28 -18.46 -48.43
C CYS A 24 16.39 -19.19 -47.40
N GLY A 25 16.65 -18.92 -46.12
CA GLY A 25 15.96 -19.55 -45.00
C GLY A 25 16.73 -20.73 -44.40
N SER A 26 16.35 -21.13 -43.19
CA SER A 26 16.99 -22.21 -42.45
C SER A 26 15.95 -23.00 -41.69
N ASP A 27 16.11 -24.32 -41.63
CA ASP A 27 15.25 -25.17 -40.82
C ASP A 27 15.47 -24.93 -39.30
N LEU A 28 16.54 -24.19 -38.92
CA LEU A 28 16.71 -23.62 -37.58
C LEU A 28 15.59 -22.62 -37.20
N ALA A 29 14.83 -22.12 -38.17
CA ALA A 29 13.66 -21.29 -37.90
C ALA A 29 12.65 -22.01 -36.98
N TYR A 30 12.54 -23.34 -37.07
CA TYR A 30 11.59 -24.06 -36.21
C TYR A 30 11.97 -23.96 -34.74
N SER A 31 13.24 -24.22 -34.40
CA SER A 31 13.71 -24.11 -33.01
C SER A 31 13.64 -22.67 -32.51
N TYR A 32 14.00 -21.69 -33.34
CA TYR A 32 13.91 -20.26 -33.00
C TYR A 32 12.48 -19.84 -32.62
N PHE A 33 11.48 -20.15 -33.45
CA PHE A 33 10.10 -19.75 -33.16
C PHE A 33 9.51 -20.51 -31.97
N VAL A 34 9.83 -21.80 -31.78
CA VAL A 34 9.33 -22.57 -30.62
C VAL A 34 9.91 -22.05 -29.32
N THR A 35 11.22 -21.82 -29.24
CA THR A 35 11.84 -21.27 -28.02
C THR A 35 11.34 -19.86 -27.77
N PHE A 36 11.25 -19.02 -28.80
CA PHE A 36 10.74 -17.66 -28.67
C PHE A 36 9.30 -17.62 -28.15
N ILE A 37 8.38 -18.43 -28.71
CA ILE A 37 6.99 -18.49 -28.25
C ILE A 37 6.93 -19.00 -26.80
N PHE A 38 7.72 -20.01 -26.44
CA PHE A 38 7.77 -20.53 -25.08
C PHE A 38 8.25 -19.46 -24.08
N PHE A 39 9.39 -18.81 -24.36
CA PHE A 39 9.91 -17.75 -23.50
C PHE A 39 8.97 -16.53 -23.44
N CYS A 40 8.41 -16.10 -24.57
CA CYS A 40 7.47 -14.99 -24.62
C CYS A 40 6.20 -15.28 -23.82
N SER A 41 5.63 -16.48 -23.95
CA SER A 41 4.45 -16.91 -23.17
C SER A 41 4.77 -16.99 -21.68
N PHE A 42 5.94 -17.52 -21.31
CA PHE A 42 6.39 -17.56 -19.92
C PHE A 42 6.55 -16.15 -19.34
N LEU A 43 7.20 -15.24 -20.05
CA LEU A 43 7.36 -13.86 -19.62
C LEU A 43 6.00 -13.15 -19.49
N MET A 44 5.10 -13.32 -20.46
CA MET A 44 3.76 -12.74 -20.42
C MET A 44 2.93 -13.26 -19.24
N LEU A 45 3.00 -14.56 -18.93
CA LEU A 45 2.31 -15.16 -17.79
C LEU A 45 2.89 -14.62 -16.48
N ASN A 46 4.22 -14.57 -16.33
CA ASN A 46 4.84 -14.05 -15.12
C ASN A 46 4.55 -12.55 -14.91
N LEU A 47 4.50 -11.76 -15.99
CA LEU A 47 4.07 -10.36 -15.92
C LEU A 47 2.62 -10.27 -15.45
N PHE A 48 1.73 -11.09 -16.01
CA PHE A 48 0.32 -11.13 -15.60
C PHE A 48 0.15 -11.52 -14.13
N VAL A 49 0.89 -12.53 -13.65
CA VAL A 49 0.87 -12.92 -12.23
C VAL A 49 1.41 -11.82 -11.34
N ALA A 50 2.48 -11.11 -11.73
CA ALA A 50 3.00 -9.98 -10.97
C ALA A 50 1.96 -8.86 -10.85
N VAL A 51 1.35 -8.46 -11.98
CA VAL A 51 0.29 -7.45 -12.01
C VAL A 51 -0.91 -7.91 -11.17
N ILE A 52 -1.32 -9.16 -11.28
CA ILE A 52 -2.42 -9.69 -10.47
C ILE A 52 -2.04 -9.75 -8.99
N MET A 53 -0.82 -10.12 -8.60
CA MET A 53 -0.42 -10.09 -7.19
C MET A 53 -0.45 -8.66 -6.67
N ASP A 54 0.02 -7.67 -7.42
CA ASP A 54 -0.05 -6.27 -7.00
C ASP A 54 -1.51 -5.79 -6.87
N ASN A 55 -2.39 -6.23 -7.78
CA ASN A 55 -3.82 -5.90 -7.72
C ASN A 55 -4.57 -6.71 -6.66
N PHE A 56 -4.19 -7.95 -6.43
CA PHE A 56 -4.80 -8.83 -5.43
C PHE A 56 -4.36 -8.39 -4.05
N ASP A 57 -3.09 -8.10 -3.80
CA ASP A 57 -2.63 -7.48 -2.55
C ASP A 57 -3.30 -6.12 -2.31
N TYR A 58 -3.67 -5.39 -3.35
CA TYR A 58 -4.52 -4.19 -3.23
C TYR A 58 -5.97 -4.52 -2.85
N LEU A 59 -6.55 -5.57 -3.43
CA LEU A 59 -7.96 -5.98 -3.22
C LEU A 59 -8.19 -6.84 -1.96
N THR A 60 -7.19 -7.63 -1.53
CA THR A 60 -7.15 -8.46 -0.31
C THR A 60 -6.38 -7.82 0.82
N ARG A 61 -5.86 -6.60 0.65
CA ARG A 61 -5.72 -5.69 1.78
C ARG A 61 -7.12 -5.40 2.28
N ASP A 62 -7.56 -6.28 3.17
CA ASP A 62 -8.87 -6.31 3.79
C ASP A 62 -9.48 -4.91 3.88
N SER A 63 -10.48 -4.69 3.04
CA SER A 63 -11.52 -3.72 3.32
C SER A 63 -12.25 -4.18 4.58
N SER A 64 -11.71 -3.93 5.79
CA SER A 64 -12.54 -4.09 6.99
C SER A 64 -12.13 -3.36 8.28
N ILE A 65 -10.98 -2.67 8.41
CA ILE A 65 -10.71 -1.97 9.69
C ILE A 65 -10.42 -0.47 9.54
N LEU A 66 -9.56 -0.03 8.61
CA LEU A 66 -9.22 1.39 8.48
C LEU A 66 -8.76 1.79 7.08
N GLY A 67 -9.70 2.23 6.22
CA GLY A 67 -9.42 2.77 4.88
C GLY A 67 -9.06 4.27 4.85
N ALA A 68 -8.56 4.75 3.71
CA ALA A 68 -8.15 6.15 3.49
C ALA A 68 -9.27 7.16 3.74
N HIS A 69 -10.52 6.81 3.41
CA HIS A 69 -11.69 7.67 3.65
C HIS A 69 -11.91 8.00 5.14
N HIS A 70 -11.56 7.10 6.07
CA HIS A 70 -11.64 7.40 7.50
C HIS A 70 -10.57 8.42 7.91
N LEU A 71 -9.38 8.37 7.29
CA LEU A 71 -8.32 9.33 7.54
C LEU A 71 -8.71 10.71 7.00
N ASP A 72 -9.34 10.76 5.81
CA ASP A 72 -9.87 12.00 5.24
C ASP A 72 -10.96 12.62 6.13
N GLU A 73 -11.84 11.79 6.69
CA GLU A 73 -12.83 12.24 7.67
C GLU A 73 -12.16 12.79 8.94
N PHE A 74 -11.13 12.12 9.45
CA PHE A 74 -10.37 12.62 10.60
C PHE A 74 -9.74 13.99 10.33
N ILE A 75 -9.09 14.16 9.18
CA ILE A 75 -8.49 15.43 8.76
C ILE A 75 -9.56 16.51 8.67
N ARG A 76 -10.71 16.19 8.08
CA ARG A 76 -11.82 17.14 7.91
C ARG A 76 -12.36 17.62 9.25
N VAL A 77 -12.64 16.71 10.18
CA VAL A 77 -13.17 17.07 11.51
C VAL A 77 -12.10 17.82 12.32
N TRP A 78 -10.83 17.39 12.26
CA TRP A 78 -9.74 18.11 12.95
C TRP A 78 -9.64 19.56 12.48
N ALA A 79 -9.79 19.83 11.19
CA ALA A 79 -9.73 21.17 10.64
C ALA A 79 -10.84 22.10 11.16
N GLU A 80 -11.97 21.55 11.65
CA GLU A 80 -13.02 22.34 12.31
C GLU A 80 -12.57 22.84 13.70
N TYR A 81 -11.69 22.11 14.38
CA TYR A 81 -11.16 22.45 15.70
C TYR A 81 -9.81 23.21 15.65
N ASP A 82 -9.03 23.06 14.58
CA ASP A 82 -7.79 23.81 14.33
C ASP A 82 -7.85 24.61 13.02
N PRO A 83 -8.64 25.70 12.97
CA PRO A 83 -8.83 26.49 11.74
C PRO A 83 -7.55 27.22 11.30
N ASN A 84 -6.57 27.39 12.19
CA ASN A 84 -5.30 28.05 11.91
C ASN A 84 -4.20 27.07 11.46
N ALA A 85 -4.52 25.77 11.34
CA ALA A 85 -3.58 24.71 10.97
C ALA A 85 -2.28 24.73 11.82
N THR A 86 -2.42 25.01 13.12
CA THR A 86 -1.30 25.01 14.06
C THR A 86 -0.75 23.61 14.31
N GLY A 87 -1.54 22.57 14.03
CA GLY A 87 -1.25 21.17 14.28
C GLY A 87 -1.48 20.75 15.74
N TYR A 88 -2.06 21.63 16.57
CA TYR A 88 -2.28 21.38 17.99
C TYR A 88 -3.70 21.76 18.41
N ILE A 89 -4.35 20.87 19.15
CA ILE A 89 -5.65 21.14 19.81
C ILE A 89 -5.56 20.80 21.29
N HIS A 90 -6.43 21.39 22.11
CA HIS A 90 -6.47 21.05 23.53
C HIS A 90 -7.04 19.63 23.73
N TYR A 91 -6.56 18.90 24.74
CA TYR A 91 -6.97 17.50 24.96
C TYR A 91 -8.49 17.33 25.15
N SER A 92 -9.18 18.34 25.71
CA SER A 92 -10.63 18.32 25.86
C SER A 92 -11.36 18.42 24.53
N GLU A 93 -10.87 19.29 23.63
CA GLU A 93 -11.44 19.45 22.29
C GLU A 93 -11.21 18.21 21.44
N MET A 94 -10.02 17.60 21.55
CA MET A 94 -9.74 16.29 20.94
C MET A 94 -10.72 15.23 21.44
N TYR A 95 -11.02 15.21 22.74
CA TYR A 95 -11.98 14.25 23.30
C TYR A 95 -13.39 14.44 22.73
N ASP A 96 -13.85 15.68 22.66
CA ASP A 96 -15.15 16.02 22.08
C ASP A 96 -15.21 15.69 20.58
N MET A 97 -14.14 15.99 19.84
CA MET A 97 -13.96 15.63 18.43
C MET A 97 -14.10 14.13 18.22
N LEU A 98 -13.38 13.31 19.00
CA LEU A 98 -13.43 11.84 18.90
C LEU A 98 -14.81 11.29 19.26
N ARG A 99 -15.57 11.97 20.12
CA ARG A 99 -16.93 11.56 20.47
C ARG A 99 -17.94 11.83 19.36
N ASN A 100 -17.77 12.94 18.65
CA ASN A 100 -18.63 13.35 17.54
C ASN A 100 -18.37 12.54 16.25
N MET A 101 -17.20 11.92 16.15
CA MET A 101 -16.82 11.05 15.04
C MET A 101 -17.30 9.61 15.26
N ASP A 102 -17.78 8.97 14.20
CA ASP A 102 -18.21 7.57 14.26
C ASP A 102 -17.02 6.59 14.28
N PRO A 103 -17.19 5.36 14.80
CA PRO A 103 -16.20 4.30 14.68
C PRO A 103 -15.83 4.05 13.20
N PRO A 104 -14.58 3.70 12.86
CA PRO A 104 -13.53 3.08 13.69
C PRO A 104 -12.56 4.03 14.41
N LEU A 105 -12.33 5.25 13.89
CA LEU A 105 -11.40 6.22 14.50
C LEU A 105 -12.04 6.96 15.68
N GLY A 106 -13.31 7.30 15.57
CA GLY A 106 -14.07 7.91 16.65
C GLY A 106 -14.61 6.91 17.68
N PHE A 107 -15.23 7.45 18.72
CA PHE A 107 -15.95 6.69 19.73
C PHE A 107 -17.44 6.60 19.39
N GLY A 108 -17.98 7.57 18.65
CA GLY A 108 -19.41 7.73 18.39
C GLY A 108 -20.18 8.30 19.58
N ASN A 109 -21.28 8.98 19.27
CA ASN A 109 -22.09 9.73 20.24
C ASN A 109 -22.69 8.88 21.38
N LYS A 110 -22.79 7.56 21.17
CA LYS A 110 -23.38 6.60 22.14
C LYS A 110 -22.33 5.89 23.01
N CYS A 111 -21.05 6.20 22.87
CA CYS A 111 -20.00 5.51 23.63
C CYS A 111 -20.03 5.83 25.13
N PRO A 112 -20.01 4.81 26.02
CA PRO A 112 -19.86 5.04 27.45
C PRO A 112 -18.51 5.69 27.78
N TYR A 113 -18.52 6.69 28.66
CA TYR A 113 -17.32 7.41 29.11
C TYR A 113 -16.17 6.48 29.52
N ARG A 114 -16.46 5.42 30.28
CA ARG A 114 -15.45 4.43 30.73
C ARG A 114 -14.73 3.75 29.57
N LEU A 115 -15.44 3.45 28.48
CA LEU A 115 -14.84 2.80 27.32
C LEU A 115 -13.97 3.78 26.54
N ALA A 116 -14.44 5.02 26.37
CA ALA A 116 -13.67 6.08 25.72
C ALA A 116 -12.37 6.39 26.47
N TYR A 117 -12.42 6.58 27.79
CA TYR A 117 -11.22 6.82 28.60
C TYR A 117 -10.26 5.63 28.58
N LYS A 118 -10.77 4.38 28.65
CA LYS A 118 -9.92 3.20 28.53
C LYS A 118 -9.20 3.17 27.18
N LYS A 119 -9.87 3.52 26.07
CA LYS A 119 -9.26 3.61 24.74
C LYS A 119 -8.23 4.74 24.66
N LEU A 120 -8.51 5.91 25.23
CA LEU A 120 -7.54 7.03 25.33
C LEU A 120 -6.27 6.65 26.10
N ILE A 121 -6.40 5.99 27.24
CA ILE A 121 -5.25 5.56 28.06
C ILE A 121 -4.38 4.56 27.27
N ARG A 122 -5.01 3.63 26.53
CA ARG A 122 -4.29 2.67 25.67
C ARG A 122 -3.56 3.33 24.49
N MET A 123 -4.03 4.49 24.03
CA MET A 123 -3.36 5.21 22.95
C MET A 123 -2.05 5.88 23.39
N ASN A 124 -1.80 6.06 24.69
CA ASN A 124 -0.54 6.62 25.24
C ASN A 124 -0.04 7.85 24.46
N MET A 125 -0.93 8.82 24.18
CA MET A 125 -0.57 9.99 23.39
C MET A 125 0.20 11.00 24.27
N PRO A 126 1.36 11.51 23.83
CA PRO A 126 2.06 12.57 24.53
C PRO A 126 1.24 13.86 24.50
N VAL A 127 1.13 14.50 25.66
CA VAL A 127 0.49 15.79 25.87
C VAL A 127 1.57 16.80 26.22
N THR A 128 1.51 17.99 25.63
CA THR A 128 2.43 19.09 25.98
C THR A 128 2.12 19.67 27.36
N GLU A 129 3.04 20.47 27.92
CA GLU A 129 2.83 21.14 29.22
C GLU A 129 1.57 22.02 29.26
N ASP A 130 1.20 22.59 28.11
CA ASP A 130 -0.01 23.41 27.93
C ASP A 130 -1.30 22.59 27.76
N GLY A 131 -1.25 21.26 27.92
CA GLY A 131 -2.42 20.38 27.73
C GLY A 131 -2.83 20.19 26.26
N LYS A 132 -1.93 20.43 25.31
CA LYS A 132 -2.23 20.28 23.87
C LYS A 132 -1.69 18.96 23.34
N VAL A 133 -2.36 18.45 22.31
CA VAL A 133 -2.00 17.25 21.59
C VAL A 133 -1.69 17.58 20.13
N ASN A 134 -0.72 16.89 19.54
CA ASN A 134 -0.29 17.09 18.17
C ASN A 134 -1.10 16.21 17.20
N PHE A 135 -1.54 16.77 16.07
CA PHE A 135 -2.25 16.09 14.99
C PHE A 135 -1.61 14.74 14.59
N THR A 136 -0.34 14.77 14.17
CA THR A 136 0.35 13.60 13.62
C THR A 136 0.49 12.50 14.66
N THR A 137 0.76 12.90 15.90
CA THR A 137 0.90 11.95 17.00
C THR A 137 -0.43 11.32 17.39
N THR A 138 -1.50 12.12 17.48
CA THR A 138 -2.85 11.64 17.76
C THR A 138 -3.33 10.69 16.66
N LEU A 139 -3.15 11.06 15.40
CA LEU A 139 -3.52 10.24 14.25
C LEU A 139 -2.77 8.89 14.26
N PHE A 140 -1.46 8.92 14.48
CA PHE A 140 -0.67 7.70 14.54
C PHE A 140 -1.10 6.79 15.71
N ALA A 141 -1.37 7.35 16.88
CA ALA A 141 -1.83 6.60 18.04
C ALA A 141 -3.19 5.92 17.81
N LEU A 142 -4.12 6.61 17.13
CA LEU A 142 -5.42 6.07 16.72
C LEU A 142 -5.27 4.92 15.70
N ILE A 143 -4.39 5.07 14.71
CA ILE A 143 -4.10 4.02 13.74
C ILE A 143 -3.50 2.79 14.45
N ARG A 144 -2.52 3.01 15.34
CA ARG A 144 -1.86 1.94 16.11
C ARG A 144 -2.85 1.14 16.96
N GLU A 145 -3.73 1.83 17.69
CA GLU A 145 -4.74 1.17 18.55
C GLU A 145 -5.77 0.39 17.71
N ASN A 146 -6.27 0.94 16.60
CA ASN A 146 -7.27 0.27 15.79
C ASN A 146 -6.69 -0.91 14.99
N LEU A 147 -5.42 -0.85 14.58
CA LEU A 147 -4.73 -1.95 13.89
C LEU A 147 -4.00 -2.92 14.85
N SER A 148 -4.06 -2.67 16.16
CA SER A 148 -3.37 -3.46 17.19
C SER A 148 -1.87 -3.67 16.92
N ILE A 149 -1.20 -2.66 16.36
CA ILE A 149 0.23 -2.76 15.98
C ILE A 149 1.10 -2.62 17.23
N LYS A 150 1.88 -3.66 17.55
CA LYS A 150 2.84 -3.69 18.68
C LYS A 150 2.21 -3.24 20.02
N MET A 151 0.93 -3.51 20.24
CA MET A 151 0.26 -3.22 21.51
C MET A 151 0.81 -4.13 22.62
N ARG A 152 1.46 -3.53 23.62
CA ARG A 152 1.98 -4.21 24.82
C ARG A 152 1.23 -3.73 26.08
N PRO A 153 1.38 -4.39 27.25
CA PRO A 153 0.90 -3.84 28.52
C PRO A 153 1.41 -2.42 28.74
N ALA A 154 0.65 -1.61 29.48
CA ALA A 154 0.94 -0.17 29.67
C ALA A 154 2.37 0.11 30.14
N GLU A 155 2.96 -0.79 30.92
CA GLU A 155 4.33 -0.69 31.46
C GLU A 155 5.42 -0.82 30.39
N GLU A 156 5.14 -1.48 29.26
CA GLU A 156 6.09 -1.73 28.17
C GLU A 156 5.78 -0.92 26.91
N MET A 157 4.73 -0.11 26.92
CA MET A 157 4.29 0.70 25.77
C MET A 157 5.37 1.69 25.31
N ASP A 158 6.06 2.34 26.25
CA ASP A 158 7.14 3.29 25.91
C ASP A 158 8.32 2.60 25.21
N GLN A 159 8.59 1.34 25.57
CA GLN A 159 9.63 0.54 24.93
C GLN A 159 9.20 0.11 23.52
N ALA A 160 7.94 -0.32 23.36
CA ALA A 160 7.36 -0.63 22.05
C ALA A 160 7.36 0.59 21.11
N ASP A 161 7.12 1.79 21.65
CA ASP A 161 7.13 3.05 20.90
C ASP A 161 8.54 3.46 20.46
N LYS A 162 9.54 3.23 21.32
CA LYS A 162 10.95 3.39 20.93
C LYS A 162 11.35 2.39 19.84
N GLU A 163 10.97 1.12 19.97
CA GLU A 163 11.24 0.10 18.95
C GLU A 163 10.58 0.45 17.61
N LEU A 164 9.35 0.98 17.61
CA LEU A 164 8.65 1.45 16.41
C LEU A 164 9.41 2.56 15.69
N ARG A 165 9.92 3.56 16.43
CA ARG A 165 10.70 4.67 15.86
C ARG A 165 12.00 4.23 15.18
N HIS A 166 12.56 3.09 15.57
CA HIS A 166 13.75 2.52 14.95
C HIS A 166 13.45 1.64 13.72
N THR A 167 12.18 1.26 13.49
CA THR A 167 11.79 0.39 12.37
C THR A 167 11.28 1.18 11.16
N LEU A 168 10.86 2.43 11.36
CA LEU A 168 10.48 3.40 10.32
C LEU A 168 11.73 4.10 9.77
#